data_AF-A0A6I2MQC8-F1
#
_entry.id   AF-A0A6I2MQC8-F1
#
_cell.length_a   1.000
_cell.length_b   1.000
_cell.length_c   1.000
_cell.angle_alpha   90.00
_cell.angle_beta   90.00
_cell.angle_gamma   90.00
#
_symmetry.space_group_name_H-M   'P 1'
#
loop_
_entity.id
_entity.type
_entity.pdbx_description
1 polymer ?
#
loop_
_entity_poly.entity_id
_entity_poly.type
_entity_poly.pdbx_seq_one_letter_code
_entity_poly.pdbx_strand_id
1 'polypeptide(L)'
;MKKRTKLLLTILLTISGTTFAQIGDYSEKREISGITEKWHALELPTSVYNGLSDNLSDLRIYGVSTKDTIEAPYLLNVKKEKHVQKEVVFSLINTVSRANTHYFTFEVPTTKTLNEILLNFKNENFDWKVKLEGSQEQSKWFTILEDSRILSIKNEQTDYRFSHLKFPNSKYRYYRISFKSDVAPKLLDAKIYLHETIEAQYNMAEIGDYEISRNKEKKQTIVQIALKQRQPISFLNLDIPNDYDYYRSFQVQYAQDSVPTDKGIKFTYRTLFRGTLNSIEKNEFNFNSVMAKNLRIIIDDHDNQPLNITNMSVKGYKHYLKARFTDKRDYFLVYGNINAETPNYDIVHTSKSIPTSLIRVDLGPEIHIPKNGKEQIAPLFENKIWLWSVMAIVILVIGGFTLKMMSKKES
;
A
#
# COMPACT_ATOMS: atom_id res chain seq x y z
N MET A 1 65.65 -6.40 5.19
CA MET A 1 64.23 -6.00 5.11
C MET A 1 63.46 -7.00 4.23
N LYS A 2 62.84 -8.06 4.77
CA LYS A 2 61.99 -8.97 3.95
C LYS A 2 61.06 -9.94 4.71
N LYS A 3 60.76 -9.72 6.00
CA LYS A 3 59.96 -10.67 6.80
C LYS A 3 58.73 -10.10 7.53
N ARG A 4 58.40 -8.82 7.41
CA ARG A 4 57.25 -8.23 8.13
C ARG A 4 55.95 -8.10 7.32
N THR A 5 56.00 -8.25 6.00
CA THR A 5 54.82 -8.02 5.13
C THR A 5 53.97 -9.26 4.85
N LYS A 6 54.46 -10.48 5.18
CA LYS A 6 53.69 -11.72 4.96
C LYS A 6 52.75 -12.09 6.10
N LEU A 7 52.90 -11.50 7.29
CA LEU A 7 52.02 -11.79 8.43
C LEU A 7 50.70 -10.98 8.39
N LEU A 8 50.71 -9.83 7.71
CA LEU A 8 49.53 -8.98 7.52
C LEU A 8 48.58 -9.52 6.43
N LEU A 9 49.08 -10.34 5.49
CA LEU A 9 48.24 -10.95 4.45
C LEU A 9 47.48 -12.19 4.94
N THR A 10 48.00 -12.89 5.95
CA THR A 10 47.35 -14.10 6.51
C THR A 10 46.25 -13.76 7.51
N ILE A 11 46.27 -12.56 8.11
CA ILE A 11 45.20 -12.09 9.02
C ILE A 11 44.00 -11.54 8.23
N LEU A 12 44.17 -11.18 6.95
CA LEU A 12 43.08 -10.69 6.10
C LEU A 12 42.23 -11.82 5.48
N LEU A 13 42.65 -13.08 5.59
CA LEU A 13 41.96 -14.23 4.98
C LEU A 13 41.16 -15.10 5.97
N THR A 14 41.09 -14.73 7.25
CA THR A 14 40.36 -15.49 8.28
C THR A 14 39.04 -14.85 8.72
N ILE A 15 38.52 -13.86 7.99
CA ILE A 15 37.17 -13.30 8.20
C ILE A 15 36.14 -14.03 7.29
N SER A 16 36.28 -15.36 7.17
CA SER A 16 35.28 -16.22 6.54
C SER A 16 34.69 -17.12 7.61
N GLY A 17 33.86 -16.53 8.45
CA GLY A 17 33.25 -17.25 9.57
C GLY A 17 32.10 -16.48 10.19
N THR A 18 31.01 -16.28 9.45
CA THR A 18 29.63 -16.20 9.97
C THR A 18 28.62 -16.28 8.81
N THR A 19 28.35 -17.48 8.29
CA THR A 19 27.19 -17.71 7.39
C THR A 19 25.84 -17.62 8.11
N PHE A 20 25.83 -17.26 9.40
CA PHE A 20 24.63 -16.91 10.18
C PHE A 20 24.35 -15.39 10.24
N ALA A 21 25.18 -14.54 9.64
CA ALA A 21 25.07 -13.09 9.79
C ALA A 21 23.78 -12.49 9.19
N GLN A 22 23.27 -13.03 8.08
CA GLN A 22 22.16 -12.39 7.37
C GLN A 22 20.79 -12.53 8.05
N ILE A 23 20.52 -13.67 8.71
CA ILE A 23 19.26 -13.88 9.44
C ILE A 23 19.34 -13.32 10.87
N GLY A 24 20.53 -13.31 11.48
CA GLY A 24 20.72 -12.92 12.88
C GLY A 24 20.39 -11.46 13.22
N ASP A 25 20.35 -10.57 12.22
CA ASP A 25 19.98 -9.17 12.41
C ASP A 25 18.46 -8.95 12.50
N TYR A 26 17.66 -9.95 12.13
CA TYR A 26 16.21 -9.95 12.23
C TYR A 26 15.76 -10.42 13.62
N SER A 27 14.55 -10.03 14.02
CA SER A 27 14.04 -10.36 15.36
C SER A 27 13.15 -11.61 15.33
N GLU A 28 12.41 -11.82 14.24
CA GLU A 28 11.43 -12.90 14.14
C GLU A 28 11.59 -13.68 12.84
N LYS A 29 11.24 -14.98 12.88
CA LYS A 29 11.11 -15.84 11.70
C LYS A 29 9.86 -16.71 11.75
N ARG A 30 9.36 -17.08 10.58
CA ARG A 30 8.27 -18.05 10.37
C ARG A 30 8.61 -18.98 9.23
N GLU A 31 8.45 -20.27 9.43
CA GLU A 31 8.64 -21.27 8.37
C GLU A 31 7.59 -21.11 7.26
N ILE A 32 7.99 -21.30 6.00
CA ILE A 32 7.11 -21.31 4.85
C ILE A 32 6.96 -22.75 4.35
N SER A 33 5.73 -23.26 4.35
CA SER A 33 5.42 -24.62 3.92
C SER A 33 4.51 -24.62 2.68
N GLY A 34 4.40 -25.78 2.01
CA GLY A 34 3.56 -25.93 0.81
C GLY A 34 4.19 -25.44 -0.50
N ILE A 35 5.51 -25.28 -0.55
CA ILE A 35 6.23 -24.88 -1.78
C ILE A 35 6.29 -26.09 -2.73
N THR A 36 5.60 -26.02 -3.85
CA THR A 36 5.49 -27.08 -4.87
C THR A 36 5.90 -26.63 -6.27
N GLU A 37 5.93 -25.32 -6.50
CA GLU A 37 6.19 -24.68 -7.78
C GLU A 37 7.22 -23.54 -7.62
N LYS A 38 7.67 -23.01 -8.76
CA LYS A 38 8.62 -21.90 -8.80
C LYS A 38 8.04 -20.59 -8.26
N TRP A 39 6.75 -20.36 -8.41
CA TRP A 39 6.08 -19.12 -8.00
C TRP A 39 4.92 -19.41 -7.06
N HIS A 40 4.88 -18.70 -5.94
CA HIS A 40 3.78 -18.82 -4.98
C HIS A 40 3.34 -17.46 -4.46
N ALA A 41 2.15 -17.44 -3.87
CA ALA A 41 1.63 -16.31 -3.11
C ALA A 41 1.65 -16.62 -1.61
N LEU A 42 2.20 -15.71 -0.82
CA LEU A 42 2.21 -15.76 0.65
C LEU A 42 1.33 -14.63 1.17
N GLU A 43 0.29 -14.92 1.95
CA GLU A 43 -0.49 -13.86 2.64
C GLU A 43 0.26 -13.42 3.89
N LEU A 44 0.36 -12.11 4.14
CA LEU A 44 0.89 -11.60 5.41
C LEU A 44 -0.23 -11.53 6.46
N PRO A 45 -0.24 -12.42 7.47
CA PRO A 45 -1.25 -12.40 8.53
C PRO A 45 -1.02 -11.19 9.45
N THR A 46 -2.08 -10.79 10.17
CA THR A 46 -2.06 -9.60 11.03
C THR A 46 -0.96 -9.63 12.09
N SER A 47 -0.64 -10.83 12.60
CA SER A 47 0.39 -11.03 13.62
C SER A 47 1.81 -10.62 13.16
N VAL A 48 2.11 -10.64 11.86
CA VAL A 48 3.43 -10.25 11.34
C VAL A 48 3.66 -8.73 11.42
N TYR A 49 2.60 -7.91 11.27
CA TYR A 49 2.72 -6.44 11.20
C TYR A 49 3.19 -5.77 12.50
N ASN A 50 3.09 -6.45 13.65
CA ASN A 50 3.62 -5.94 14.91
C ASN A 50 5.14 -5.79 14.88
N GLY A 51 5.84 -6.74 14.25
CA GLY A 51 7.30 -6.76 14.16
C GLY A 51 7.87 -6.03 12.95
N LEU A 52 7.03 -5.51 12.06
CA LEU A 52 7.45 -4.89 10.81
C LEU A 52 7.64 -3.38 10.92
N SER A 53 8.62 -2.88 10.17
CA SER A 53 8.77 -1.45 9.86
C SER A 53 7.53 -0.88 9.15
N ASP A 54 7.32 0.44 9.29
CA ASP A 54 6.19 1.16 8.69
C ASP A 54 6.14 1.02 7.16
N ASN A 55 7.31 0.93 6.52
CA ASN A 55 7.48 0.83 5.07
C ASN A 55 7.67 -0.62 4.58
N LEU A 56 7.62 -1.61 5.49
CA LEU A 56 7.81 -3.03 5.17
C LEU A 56 9.19 -3.36 4.56
N SER A 57 10.19 -2.49 4.74
CA SER A 57 11.52 -2.69 4.14
C SER A 57 12.30 -3.82 4.80
N ASP A 58 11.93 -4.16 6.03
CA ASP A 58 12.57 -5.17 6.87
C ASP A 58 12.00 -6.58 6.69
N LEU A 59 11.31 -6.85 5.59
CA LEU A 59 10.81 -8.19 5.27
C LEU A 59 11.80 -8.91 4.35
N ARG A 60 12.12 -10.18 4.63
CA ARG A 60 12.93 -11.04 3.75
C ARG A 60 12.41 -12.47 3.73
N ILE A 61 12.74 -13.19 2.65
CA ILE A 61 12.52 -14.64 2.57
C ILE A 61 13.87 -15.29 2.36
N TYR A 62 14.29 -16.14 3.30
CA TYR A 62 15.56 -16.87 3.20
C TYR A 62 15.33 -18.37 3.14
N GLY A 63 15.97 -19.03 2.18
CA GLY A 63 16.08 -20.48 2.08
C GLY A 63 17.37 -20.96 2.73
N VAL A 64 17.26 -21.80 3.75
CA VAL A 64 18.39 -22.33 4.51
C VAL A 64 18.68 -23.76 4.07
N SER A 65 19.96 -24.09 3.87
CA SER A 65 20.44 -25.45 3.71
C SER A 65 21.52 -25.76 4.75
N THR A 66 22.06 -26.98 4.74
CA THR A 66 23.20 -27.37 5.58
C THR A 66 24.50 -26.61 5.26
N LYS A 67 24.59 -25.96 4.09
CA LYS A 67 25.83 -25.32 3.61
C LYS A 67 25.74 -23.79 3.54
N ASP A 68 24.59 -23.27 3.15
CA ASP A 68 24.42 -21.86 2.76
C ASP A 68 22.98 -21.38 2.92
N THR A 69 22.83 -20.05 2.94
CA THR A 69 21.56 -19.34 2.95
C THR A 69 21.41 -18.59 1.64
N ILE A 70 20.22 -18.66 1.04
CA ILE A 70 19.88 -17.90 -0.17
C ILE A 70 18.66 -17.02 0.08
N GLU A 71 18.59 -15.87 -0.55
CA GLU A 71 17.42 -14.98 -0.49
C GLU A 71 16.48 -15.29 -1.65
N ALA A 72 15.20 -15.55 -1.36
CA ALA A 72 14.16 -15.74 -2.37
C ALA A 72 13.53 -14.38 -2.72
N PRO A 73 13.60 -13.94 -3.98
CA PRO A 73 13.06 -12.65 -4.37
C PRO A 73 11.53 -12.67 -4.34
N TYR A 74 10.92 -11.56 -3.96
CA TYR A 74 9.47 -11.41 -3.89
C TYR A 74 8.98 -10.04 -4.34
N LEU A 75 7.70 -9.97 -4.75
CA LEU A 75 7.00 -8.71 -4.98
C LEU A 75 5.87 -8.52 -3.97
N LEU A 76 5.86 -7.39 -3.27
CA LEU A 76 4.75 -6.98 -2.44
C LEU A 76 3.53 -6.62 -3.31
N ASN A 77 2.41 -7.27 -3.05
CA ASN A 77 1.16 -7.09 -3.75
C ASN A 77 0.06 -6.70 -2.75
N VAL A 78 -0.24 -5.41 -2.69
CA VAL A 78 -1.37 -4.88 -1.90
C VAL A 78 -2.66 -5.06 -2.69
N LYS A 79 -3.67 -5.72 -2.09
CA LYS A 79 -4.99 -5.97 -2.69
C LYS A 79 -5.91 -4.76 -2.58
N LYS A 80 -5.43 -3.60 -3.01
CA LYS A 80 -6.26 -2.42 -3.24
C LYS A 80 -7.11 -2.59 -4.50
N GLU A 81 -8.18 -1.80 -4.58
CA GLU A 81 -9.02 -1.73 -5.77
C GLU A 81 -8.19 -1.37 -7.00
N LYS A 82 -8.48 -2.00 -8.14
CA LYS A 82 -7.83 -1.70 -9.41
C LYS A 82 -8.86 -1.65 -10.53
N HIS A 83 -8.83 -0.55 -11.28
CA HIS A 83 -9.52 -0.50 -12.57
C HIS A 83 -8.60 -1.05 -13.65
N VAL A 84 -9.09 -2.05 -14.36
CA VAL A 84 -8.39 -2.71 -15.46
C VAL A 84 -9.17 -2.43 -16.73
N GLN A 85 -8.50 -1.91 -17.75
CA GLN A 85 -9.05 -1.77 -19.08
C GLN A 85 -8.56 -2.93 -19.94
N LYS A 86 -9.48 -3.67 -20.55
CA LYS A 86 -9.19 -4.75 -21.49
C LYS A 86 -9.75 -4.38 -22.85
N GLU A 87 -8.90 -4.34 -23.87
CA GLU A 87 -9.33 -4.15 -25.24
C GLU A 87 -10.05 -5.40 -25.75
N VAL A 88 -11.18 -5.18 -26.41
CA VAL A 88 -12.02 -6.24 -27.00
C VAL A 88 -11.87 -6.17 -28.51
N VAL A 89 -11.44 -7.28 -29.11
CA VAL A 89 -11.35 -7.41 -30.57
C VAL A 89 -12.76 -7.42 -31.16
N PHE A 90 -12.93 -6.71 -32.27
CA PHE A 90 -14.20 -6.58 -32.97
C PHE A 90 -13.97 -6.38 -34.48
N SER A 91 -15.03 -6.45 -35.26
CA SER A 91 -15.04 -6.11 -36.69
C SER A 91 -16.14 -5.09 -36.98
N LEU A 92 -15.85 -4.07 -37.78
CA LEU A 92 -16.88 -3.16 -38.31
C LEU A 92 -17.52 -3.84 -39.54
N ILE A 93 -18.76 -4.29 -39.41
CA ILE A 93 -19.43 -5.08 -40.45
C ILE A 93 -20.38 -4.27 -41.32
N ASN A 94 -20.88 -3.12 -40.83
CA ASN A 94 -21.75 -2.24 -41.61
C ASN A 94 -21.46 -0.77 -41.33
N THR A 95 -21.42 0.02 -42.40
CA THR A 95 -21.45 1.49 -42.39
C THR A 95 -22.52 1.93 -43.36
N VAL A 96 -23.73 2.19 -42.87
CA VAL A 96 -24.91 2.45 -43.70
C VAL A 96 -25.63 3.70 -43.22
N SER A 97 -26.53 4.26 -44.05
CA SER A 97 -27.29 5.45 -43.70
C SER A 97 -28.70 5.36 -44.28
N ARG A 98 -29.67 5.92 -43.57
CA ARG A 98 -31.07 6.02 -44.01
C ARG A 98 -31.63 7.38 -43.59
N ALA A 99 -31.96 8.21 -44.58
CA ALA A 99 -32.26 9.63 -44.37
C ALA A 99 -31.14 10.29 -43.53
N ASN A 100 -31.49 11.07 -42.50
CA ASN A 100 -30.52 11.75 -41.63
C ASN A 100 -30.07 10.86 -40.45
N THR A 101 -30.25 9.53 -40.57
CA THR A 101 -29.74 8.57 -39.58
C THR A 101 -28.61 7.75 -40.15
N HIS A 102 -27.45 7.82 -39.53
CA HIS A 102 -26.26 7.07 -39.90
C HIS A 102 -26.06 5.91 -38.92
N TYR A 103 -25.51 4.79 -39.40
CA TYR A 103 -25.33 3.58 -38.61
C TYR A 103 -23.92 2.99 -38.78
N PHE A 104 -23.29 2.65 -37.66
CA PHE A 104 -22.13 1.74 -37.63
C PHE A 104 -22.53 0.49 -36.87
N THR A 105 -22.23 -0.69 -37.43
CA THR A 105 -22.48 -1.97 -36.75
C THR A 105 -21.18 -2.71 -36.54
N PHE A 106 -20.87 -3.01 -35.28
CA PHE A 106 -19.74 -3.80 -34.86
C PHE A 106 -20.18 -5.23 -34.55
N GLU A 107 -19.39 -6.20 -34.98
CA GLU A 107 -19.47 -7.60 -34.55
C GLU A 107 -18.37 -7.88 -33.52
N VAL A 108 -18.76 -8.46 -32.40
CA VAL A 108 -17.91 -8.79 -31.25
C VAL A 108 -18.10 -10.27 -30.92
N PRO A 109 -17.05 -11.00 -30.51
CA PRO A 109 -17.21 -12.37 -30.03
C PRO A 109 -18.19 -12.45 -28.85
N THR A 110 -19.20 -13.31 -28.95
CA THR A 110 -20.30 -13.42 -27.97
C THR A 110 -19.84 -13.81 -26.56
N THR A 111 -18.62 -14.32 -26.39
CA THR A 111 -18.04 -14.64 -25.08
C THR A 111 -17.52 -13.42 -24.33
N LYS A 112 -17.37 -12.26 -25.00
CA LYS A 112 -16.81 -11.04 -24.41
C LYS A 112 -17.91 -10.11 -23.94
N THR A 113 -17.74 -9.62 -22.71
CA THR A 113 -18.49 -8.49 -22.17
C THR A 113 -17.73 -7.20 -22.49
N LEU A 114 -18.44 -6.10 -22.68
CA LEU A 114 -17.86 -4.77 -22.87
C LEU A 114 -18.77 -3.69 -22.27
N ASN A 115 -18.21 -2.53 -21.99
CA ASN A 115 -18.92 -1.42 -21.33
C ASN A 115 -18.44 -0.03 -21.76
N GLU A 116 -17.48 0.05 -22.69
CA GLU A 116 -17.10 1.30 -23.34
C GLU A 116 -16.82 1.07 -24.83
N ILE A 117 -17.31 2.00 -25.66
CA ILE A 117 -16.92 2.14 -27.06
C ILE A 117 -16.38 3.54 -27.27
N LEU A 118 -15.11 3.64 -27.66
CA LEU A 118 -14.46 4.87 -28.08
C LEU A 118 -14.56 4.98 -29.61
N LEU A 119 -15.10 6.09 -30.09
CA LEU A 119 -15.28 6.35 -31.52
C LEU A 119 -14.34 7.45 -31.99
N ASN A 120 -13.59 7.21 -33.06
CA ASN A 120 -12.72 8.22 -33.65
C ASN A 120 -13.28 8.72 -34.98
N PHE A 121 -13.74 9.96 -35.05
CA PHE A 121 -14.25 10.60 -36.27
C PHE A 121 -13.23 11.54 -36.91
N LYS A 122 -13.29 11.63 -38.24
CA LYS A 122 -12.59 12.62 -39.06
C LYS A 122 -13.22 14.01 -38.98
N ASN A 123 -14.50 14.09 -38.60
CA ASN A 123 -15.20 15.36 -38.41
C ASN A 123 -14.51 16.17 -37.29
N GLU A 124 -14.18 17.41 -37.58
CA GLU A 124 -13.48 18.30 -36.65
C GLU A 124 -14.40 18.79 -35.54
N ASN A 125 -15.59 19.28 -35.92
CA ASN A 125 -16.61 19.78 -35.03
C ASN A 125 -17.91 18.99 -35.21
N PHE A 126 -18.50 18.55 -34.11
CA PHE A 126 -19.80 17.88 -34.10
C PHE A 126 -20.45 17.93 -32.72
N ASP A 127 -21.76 17.80 -32.70
CA ASP A 127 -22.58 17.62 -31.51
C ASP A 127 -23.71 16.66 -31.86
N TRP A 128 -23.57 15.41 -31.46
CA TRP A 128 -24.48 14.34 -31.86
C TRP A 128 -25.05 13.62 -30.65
N LYS A 129 -26.34 13.33 -30.73
CA LYS A 129 -26.99 12.33 -29.88
C LYS A 129 -26.90 10.96 -30.53
N VAL A 130 -26.54 9.98 -29.72
CA VAL A 130 -26.21 8.64 -30.16
C VAL A 130 -27.09 7.64 -29.40
N LYS A 131 -27.66 6.71 -30.17
CA LYS A 131 -28.31 5.52 -29.62
C LYS A 131 -27.45 4.30 -29.90
N LEU A 132 -27.20 3.50 -28.86
CA LEU A 132 -26.48 2.24 -28.93
C LEU A 132 -27.45 1.09 -28.68
N GLU A 133 -27.47 0.12 -29.60
CA GLU A 133 -28.31 -1.07 -29.53
C GLU A 133 -27.47 -2.35 -29.61
N GLY A 134 -27.90 -3.39 -28.91
CA GLY A 134 -27.30 -4.73 -28.94
C GLY A 134 -28.22 -5.77 -29.60
N SER A 135 -27.64 -6.73 -30.31
CA SER A 135 -28.36 -7.87 -30.91
C SER A 135 -27.50 -9.14 -30.93
N GLN A 136 -28.13 -10.32 -30.83
CA GLN A 136 -27.44 -11.59 -31.06
C GLN A 136 -27.49 -12.02 -32.54
N GLU A 137 -28.56 -11.66 -33.26
CA GLU A 137 -28.91 -12.23 -34.58
C GLU A 137 -29.22 -11.16 -35.65
N GLN A 138 -28.99 -9.87 -35.36
CA GLN A 138 -29.32 -8.70 -36.19
C GLN A 138 -30.81 -8.49 -36.53
N SER A 139 -31.71 -9.39 -36.15
CA SER A 139 -33.15 -9.29 -36.36
C SER A 139 -33.88 -8.51 -35.25
N LYS A 140 -33.47 -8.71 -33.99
CA LYS A 140 -34.06 -8.05 -32.82
C LYS A 140 -33.00 -7.25 -32.07
N TRP A 141 -33.27 -5.97 -31.84
CA TRP A 141 -32.35 -5.02 -31.23
C TRP A 141 -32.86 -4.54 -29.87
N PHE A 142 -31.96 -4.42 -28.90
CA PHE A 142 -32.25 -3.97 -27.54
C PHE A 142 -31.44 -2.70 -27.26
N THR A 143 -32.10 -1.64 -26.81
CA THR A 143 -31.42 -0.39 -26.44
C THR A 143 -30.48 -0.60 -25.25
N ILE A 144 -29.25 -0.15 -25.38
CA ILE A 144 -28.23 -0.14 -24.30
C ILE A 144 -28.02 1.31 -23.81
N LEU A 145 -27.90 2.26 -24.74
CA LEU A 145 -27.88 3.69 -24.45
C LEU A 145 -28.87 4.39 -25.37
N GLU A 146 -29.59 5.35 -24.79
CA GLU A 146 -30.47 6.27 -25.50
C GLU A 146 -29.96 7.70 -25.28
N ASP A 147 -30.02 8.54 -26.31
CA ASP A 147 -29.70 9.97 -26.25
C ASP A 147 -28.32 10.34 -25.64
N SER A 148 -27.32 9.48 -25.79
CA SER A 148 -25.96 9.75 -25.32
C SER A 148 -25.29 10.82 -26.20
N ARG A 149 -24.83 11.92 -25.61
CA ARG A 149 -24.21 13.03 -26.36
C ARG A 149 -22.71 12.80 -26.54
N ILE A 150 -22.25 12.86 -27.78
CA ILE A 150 -20.83 12.96 -28.14
C ILE A 150 -20.59 14.30 -28.85
N LEU A 151 -19.44 14.92 -28.58
CA LEU A 151 -19.14 16.24 -29.14
C LEU A 151 -17.65 16.47 -29.35
N SER A 152 -17.35 17.34 -30.31
CA SER A 152 -16.01 17.84 -30.59
C SER A 152 -16.12 19.32 -30.92
N ILE A 153 -15.30 20.13 -30.24
CA ILE A 153 -15.22 21.58 -30.42
C ILE A 153 -13.74 21.94 -30.54
N LYS A 154 -13.37 22.43 -31.71
CA LYS A 154 -12.04 22.93 -32.05
C LYS A 154 -12.17 24.33 -32.65
N ASN A 155 -11.52 25.29 -31.99
CA ASN A 155 -11.38 26.68 -32.41
C ASN A 155 -10.09 27.27 -31.79
N GLU A 156 -9.88 28.58 -31.89
CA GLU A 156 -8.66 29.24 -31.37
C GLU A 156 -8.50 29.14 -29.84
N GLN A 157 -9.58 28.92 -29.09
CA GLN A 157 -9.61 28.95 -27.63
C GLN A 157 -9.70 27.54 -27.00
N THR A 158 -10.16 26.53 -27.73
CA THR A 158 -10.34 25.17 -27.21
C THR A 158 -10.14 24.11 -28.28
N ASP A 159 -9.58 22.97 -27.88
CA ASP A 159 -9.53 21.73 -28.64
C ASP A 159 -10.03 20.62 -27.70
N TYR A 160 -11.36 20.47 -27.65
CA TYR A 160 -12.05 19.53 -26.77
C TYR A 160 -12.76 18.46 -27.58
N ARG A 161 -12.65 17.21 -27.13
CA ARG A 161 -13.31 16.07 -27.76
C ARG A 161 -13.76 15.03 -26.76
N PHE A 162 -15.02 14.63 -26.88
CA PHE A 162 -15.65 13.58 -26.11
C PHE A 162 -16.46 12.65 -27.02
N SER A 163 -15.91 11.47 -27.30
CA SER A 163 -16.52 10.47 -28.19
C SER A 163 -16.56 9.08 -27.56
N HIS A 164 -16.66 9.04 -26.23
CA HIS A 164 -16.76 7.82 -25.42
C HIS A 164 -18.23 7.49 -25.15
N LEU A 165 -18.65 6.28 -25.50
CA LEU A 165 -19.94 5.72 -25.09
C LEU A 165 -19.70 4.77 -23.93
N LYS A 166 -20.08 5.17 -22.71
CA LYS A 166 -19.97 4.36 -21.48
C LYS A 166 -21.35 3.83 -21.08
N PHE A 167 -21.44 2.55 -20.77
CA PHE A 167 -22.70 1.86 -20.47
C PHE A 167 -22.50 0.73 -19.46
N PRO A 168 -23.57 0.18 -18.85
CA PRO A 168 -23.46 -1.02 -18.05
C PRO A 168 -22.89 -2.20 -18.84
N ASN A 169 -22.31 -3.19 -18.13
CA ASN A 169 -21.79 -4.40 -18.75
C ASN A 169 -22.80 -5.04 -19.70
N SER A 170 -22.40 -5.19 -20.96
CA SER A 170 -23.24 -5.69 -22.04
C SER A 170 -22.56 -6.82 -22.78
N LYS A 171 -23.34 -7.81 -23.22
CA LYS A 171 -22.85 -9.03 -23.88
C LYS A 171 -23.75 -9.41 -25.07
N TYR A 172 -23.49 -8.79 -26.21
CA TYR A 172 -24.16 -9.08 -27.49
C TYR A 172 -23.14 -9.42 -28.57
N ARG A 173 -23.56 -10.15 -29.60
CA ARG A 173 -22.75 -10.37 -30.79
C ARG A 173 -22.58 -9.09 -31.63
N TYR A 174 -23.65 -8.32 -31.76
CA TYR A 174 -23.69 -7.15 -32.62
C TYR A 174 -24.05 -5.91 -31.83
N TYR A 175 -23.31 -4.83 -32.06
CA TYR A 175 -23.54 -3.51 -31.50
C TYR A 175 -23.77 -2.53 -32.63
N ARG A 176 -24.95 -1.91 -32.69
CA ARG A 176 -25.28 -0.91 -33.68
C ARG A 176 -25.39 0.45 -33.03
N ILE A 177 -24.62 1.39 -33.56
CA ILE A 177 -24.62 2.78 -33.16
C ILE A 177 -25.37 3.57 -34.21
N SER A 178 -26.31 4.41 -33.79
CA SER A 178 -27.04 5.31 -34.68
C SER A 178 -26.87 6.77 -34.28
N PHE A 179 -26.71 7.62 -35.29
CA PHE A 179 -26.48 9.06 -35.17
C PHE A 179 -27.55 9.77 -35.98
N LYS A 180 -28.25 10.74 -35.37
CA LYS A 180 -29.08 11.68 -36.13
C LYS A 180 -28.24 12.90 -36.47
N SER A 181 -27.91 13.10 -37.75
CA SER A 181 -27.18 14.29 -38.19
C SER A 181 -27.43 14.56 -39.67
N ASP A 182 -27.41 15.84 -40.03
CA ASP A 182 -27.41 16.27 -41.43
C ASP A 182 -26.02 16.11 -42.09
N VAL A 183 -24.97 16.05 -41.28
CA VAL A 183 -23.59 15.81 -41.73
C VAL A 183 -23.19 14.38 -41.39
N ALA A 184 -22.86 13.60 -42.42
CA ALA A 184 -22.45 12.22 -42.25
C ALA A 184 -21.23 12.08 -41.31
N PRO A 185 -21.33 11.28 -40.22
CA PRO A 185 -20.19 10.91 -39.41
C PRO A 185 -19.18 10.09 -40.21
N LYS A 186 -17.92 10.50 -40.20
CA LYS A 186 -16.82 9.80 -40.89
C LYS A 186 -15.94 9.10 -39.86
N LEU A 187 -16.25 7.85 -39.55
CA LEU A 187 -15.47 7.03 -38.61
C LEU A 187 -14.09 6.70 -39.21
N LEU A 188 -13.02 7.06 -38.49
CA LEU A 188 -11.63 6.70 -38.79
C LEU A 188 -11.28 5.35 -38.15
N ASP A 189 -11.53 5.24 -36.84
CA ASP A 189 -11.31 4.03 -36.07
C ASP A 189 -12.32 3.95 -34.91
N ALA A 190 -12.37 2.79 -34.27
CA ALA A 190 -13.05 2.62 -33.00
C ALA A 190 -12.19 1.73 -32.09
N LYS A 191 -12.38 1.85 -30.79
CA LYS A 191 -11.82 0.94 -29.79
C LYS A 191 -12.92 0.52 -28.84
N ILE A 192 -12.96 -0.76 -28.51
CA ILE A 192 -13.97 -1.31 -27.61
C ILE A 192 -13.26 -1.85 -26.38
N TYR A 193 -13.77 -1.49 -25.21
CA TYR A 193 -13.17 -1.84 -23.94
C TYR A 193 -14.15 -2.51 -22.99
N LEU A 194 -13.59 -3.38 -22.18
CA LEU A 194 -14.16 -3.80 -20.91
C LEU A 194 -13.34 -3.17 -19.79
N HIS A 195 -13.97 -2.27 -19.06
CA HIS A 195 -13.49 -1.76 -17.78
C HIS A 195 -13.95 -2.68 -16.66
N GLU A 196 -13.02 -3.38 -16.03
CA GLU A 196 -13.28 -4.19 -14.84
C GLU A 196 -12.74 -3.47 -13.61
N THR A 197 -13.52 -3.49 -12.53
CA THR A 197 -13.02 -3.15 -11.20
C THR A 197 -12.69 -4.46 -10.49
N ILE A 198 -11.42 -4.64 -10.15
CA ILE A 198 -10.98 -5.70 -9.24
C ILE A 198 -11.16 -5.14 -7.83
N GLU A 199 -12.14 -5.67 -7.11
CA GLU A 199 -12.46 -5.29 -5.75
C GLU A 199 -11.26 -5.43 -4.80
N ALA A 200 -11.17 -4.49 -3.87
CA ALA A 200 -10.19 -4.56 -2.80
C ALA A 200 -10.47 -5.75 -1.86
N GLN A 201 -9.42 -6.34 -1.31
CA GLN A 201 -9.54 -7.34 -0.25
C GLN A 201 -8.99 -6.77 1.05
N TYR A 202 -9.71 -6.98 2.14
CA TYR A 202 -9.40 -6.38 3.44
C TYR A 202 -9.13 -7.43 4.52
N ASN A 203 -8.30 -7.05 5.49
CA ASN A 203 -8.27 -7.61 6.83
C ASN A 203 -9.02 -6.65 7.75
N MET A 204 -9.97 -7.17 8.52
CA MET A 204 -10.65 -6.41 9.55
C MET A 204 -9.71 -6.23 10.74
N ALA A 205 -9.61 -5.01 11.25
CA ALA A 205 -8.82 -4.73 12.43
C ALA A 205 -9.68 -4.98 13.67
N GLU A 206 -9.23 -5.89 14.54
CA GLU A 206 -9.88 -6.10 15.82
C GLU A 206 -9.63 -4.90 16.75
N ILE A 207 -10.72 -4.21 17.11
CA ILE A 207 -10.71 -3.18 18.15
C ILE A 207 -10.59 -3.90 19.50
N GLY A 208 -9.55 -3.56 20.26
CA GLY A 208 -9.34 -4.07 21.62
C GLY A 208 -10.10 -3.24 22.64
N ASP A 209 -9.96 -1.92 22.56
CA ASP A 209 -10.62 -0.97 23.46
C ASP A 209 -10.93 0.34 22.73
N TYR A 210 -11.92 1.08 23.21
CA TYR A 210 -12.23 2.40 22.72
C TYR A 210 -12.85 3.29 23.81
N GLU A 211 -12.62 4.60 23.68
CA GLU A 211 -13.16 5.60 24.59
C GLU A 211 -13.75 6.77 23.78
N ILE A 212 -14.96 7.20 24.13
CA ILE A 212 -15.57 8.40 23.58
C ILE A 212 -15.62 9.45 24.70
N SER A 213 -14.98 10.58 24.46
CA SER A 213 -14.90 11.70 25.41
C SER A 213 -15.26 13.02 24.72
N ARG A 214 -15.59 14.04 25.53
CA ARG A 214 -15.93 15.37 25.02
C ARG A 214 -14.92 16.41 25.49
N ASN A 215 -14.37 17.15 24.54
CA ASN A 215 -13.63 18.38 24.82
C ASN A 215 -14.62 19.57 24.79
N LYS A 216 -15.03 20.04 25.97
CA LYS A 216 -16.02 21.14 26.09
C LYS A 216 -15.46 22.49 25.63
N GLU A 217 -14.18 22.75 25.86
CA GLU A 217 -13.54 24.03 25.48
C GLU A 217 -13.47 24.18 23.96
N LYS A 218 -13.09 23.11 23.26
CA LYS A 218 -12.99 23.08 21.80
C LYS A 218 -14.28 22.68 21.10
N LYS A 219 -15.34 22.34 21.86
CA LYS A 219 -16.61 21.84 21.34
C LYS A 219 -16.43 20.67 20.37
N GLN A 220 -15.70 19.66 20.83
CA GLN A 220 -15.34 18.48 20.05
C GLN A 220 -15.68 17.18 20.77
N THR A 221 -16.06 16.17 20.00
CA THR A 221 -16.12 14.77 20.45
C THR A 221 -14.84 14.07 19.99
N ILE A 222 -14.18 13.37 20.92
CA ILE A 222 -12.93 12.65 20.69
C ILE A 222 -13.19 11.17 20.90
N VAL A 223 -12.96 10.37 19.86
CA VAL A 223 -13.03 8.92 19.93
C VAL A 223 -11.61 8.36 19.85
N GLN A 224 -11.16 7.69 20.90
CA GLN A 224 -9.88 7.00 20.96
C GLN A 224 -10.13 5.52 20.70
N ILE A 225 -9.39 4.91 19.77
CA ILE A 225 -9.53 3.50 19.41
C ILE A 225 -8.16 2.83 19.53
N ALA A 226 -8.08 1.78 20.32
CA ALA A 226 -6.90 0.93 20.43
C ALA A 226 -7.17 -0.43 19.75
N LEU A 227 -6.43 -0.72 18.69
CA LEU A 227 -6.47 -2.02 18.01
C LEU A 227 -5.69 -3.06 18.82
N LYS A 228 -6.13 -4.31 18.82
CA LYS A 228 -5.42 -5.41 19.51
C LYS A 228 -3.99 -5.59 18.98
N GLN A 229 -3.83 -5.48 17.66
CA GLN A 229 -2.55 -5.62 16.97
C GLN A 229 -2.32 -4.42 16.06
N ARG A 230 -1.05 -4.01 15.96
CA ARG A 230 -0.61 -3.02 15.00
C ARG A 230 -0.71 -3.65 13.61
N GLN A 231 -1.37 -2.95 12.68
CA GLN A 231 -1.60 -3.46 11.33
C GLN A 231 -1.81 -2.31 10.35
N PRO A 232 -1.70 -2.54 9.03
CA PRO A 232 -2.05 -1.53 8.05
C PRO A 232 -3.55 -1.29 8.10
N ILE A 233 -3.94 -0.03 8.12
CA ILE A 233 -5.33 0.42 8.03
C ILE A 233 -5.48 1.33 6.82
N SER A 234 -6.63 1.32 6.17
CA SER A 234 -6.92 2.17 5.01
C SER A 234 -8.39 2.56 4.90
N PHE A 235 -9.21 2.12 5.86
CA PHE A 235 -10.65 2.36 5.86
C PHE A 235 -11.19 2.49 7.28
N LEU A 236 -12.16 3.39 7.45
CA LEU A 236 -12.94 3.59 8.67
C LEU A 236 -14.43 3.64 8.30
N ASN A 237 -15.28 2.96 9.07
CA ASN A 237 -16.72 3.15 9.07
C ASN A 237 -17.20 3.51 10.49
N LEU A 238 -18.13 4.45 10.58
CA LEU A 238 -18.79 4.86 11.81
C LEU A 238 -20.31 4.73 11.65
N ASP A 239 -20.93 3.88 12.46
CA ASP A 239 -22.38 3.70 12.46
C ASP A 239 -22.99 4.74 13.43
N ILE A 240 -23.77 5.66 12.88
CA ILE A 240 -24.32 6.82 13.59
C ILE A 240 -25.84 6.88 13.35
N PRO A 241 -26.64 6.09 14.09
CA PRO A 241 -28.09 5.98 13.90
C PRO A 241 -28.85 7.10 14.61
N ASN A 242 -28.42 8.35 14.44
CA ASN A 242 -29.16 9.51 14.95
C ASN A 242 -30.47 9.70 14.18
N ASP A 243 -31.52 10.12 14.87
CA ASP A 243 -32.87 10.37 14.36
C ASP A 243 -33.05 11.79 13.79
N TYR A 244 -31.95 12.54 13.68
CA TYR A 244 -31.92 13.90 13.16
C TYR A 244 -30.78 14.07 12.15
N ASP A 245 -30.93 15.06 11.27
CA ASP A 245 -29.92 15.39 10.27
C ASP A 245 -28.68 16.02 10.89
N TYR A 246 -27.51 15.61 10.40
CA TYR A 246 -26.23 16.15 10.83
C TYR A 246 -25.29 16.34 9.66
N TYR A 247 -24.38 17.30 9.81
CA TYR A 247 -23.29 17.57 8.88
C TYR A 247 -22.10 18.10 9.67
N ARG A 248 -21.10 17.26 9.92
CA ARG A 248 -19.95 17.62 10.81
C ARG A 248 -18.63 17.30 10.16
N SER A 249 -17.70 18.25 10.20
CA SER A 249 -16.31 17.95 9.90
C SER A 249 -15.73 17.02 10.96
N PHE A 250 -14.86 16.12 10.50
CA PHE A 250 -14.09 15.29 11.40
C PHE A 250 -12.68 15.03 10.85
N GLN A 251 -11.80 14.58 11.74
CA GLN A 251 -10.42 14.22 11.41
C GLN A 251 -10.13 12.84 11.98
N VAL A 252 -9.43 12.01 11.20
CA VAL A 252 -8.82 10.77 11.68
C VAL A 252 -7.34 11.04 11.88
N GLN A 253 -6.84 10.69 13.05
CA GLN A 253 -5.43 10.73 13.41
C GLN A 253 -4.97 9.35 13.84
N TYR A 254 -3.69 9.07 13.70
CA TYR A 254 -3.05 7.86 14.23
C TYR A 254 -1.86 8.24 15.11
N ALA A 255 -1.57 7.41 16.11
CA ALA A 255 -0.37 7.57 16.92
C ALA A 255 0.85 7.11 16.11
N GLN A 256 1.69 8.06 15.71
CA GLN A 256 2.92 7.80 14.98
C GLN A 256 4.06 7.38 15.91
N ASP A 257 4.10 7.98 17.11
CA ASP A 257 5.13 7.71 18.11
C ASP A 257 4.52 7.80 19.52
N SER A 258 5.23 7.27 20.51
CA SER A 258 4.83 7.30 21.90
C SER A 258 6.03 7.45 22.82
N VAL A 259 5.93 8.37 23.77
CA VAL A 259 6.97 8.58 24.80
C VAL A 259 6.40 8.16 26.16
N PRO A 260 7.06 7.25 26.89
CA PRO A 260 6.69 6.97 28.27
C PRO A 260 6.96 8.19 29.13
N THR A 261 6.01 8.54 29.99
CA THR A 261 6.13 9.63 30.96
C THR A 261 5.68 9.14 32.33
N ASP A 262 6.00 9.88 33.39
CA ASP A 262 5.58 9.54 34.77
C ASP A 262 4.04 9.47 34.92
N LYS A 263 3.28 10.08 34.00
CA LYS A 263 1.81 10.08 33.96
C LYS A 263 1.23 9.05 32.98
N GLY A 264 2.06 8.17 32.44
CA GLY A 264 1.69 7.18 31.42
C GLY A 264 2.25 7.49 30.03
N ILE A 265 1.76 6.79 29.02
CA ILE A 265 2.27 6.89 27.66
C ILE A 265 1.66 8.12 26.97
N LYS A 266 2.51 9.03 26.48
CA LYS A 266 2.10 10.17 25.67
C LYS A 266 2.28 9.87 24.19
N PHE A 267 1.18 9.83 23.44
CA PHE A 267 1.19 9.60 22.01
C PHE A 267 1.33 10.89 21.20
N THR A 268 2.16 10.83 20.16
CA THR A 268 2.27 11.87 19.12
C THR A 268 1.37 11.48 17.96
N TYR A 269 0.36 12.31 17.70
CA TYR A 269 -0.64 12.03 16.67
C TYR A 269 -0.36 12.78 15.37
N ARG A 270 -0.58 12.12 14.25
CA ARG A 270 -0.56 12.72 12.91
C ARG A 270 -1.93 12.56 12.25
N THR A 271 -2.40 13.62 11.58
CA THR A 271 -3.65 13.56 10.81
C THR A 271 -3.47 12.67 9.58
N LEU A 272 -4.34 11.68 9.47
CA LEU A 272 -4.42 10.71 8.38
C LEU A 272 -5.46 11.12 7.33
N PHE A 273 -6.61 11.60 7.78
CA PHE A 273 -7.75 11.90 6.93
C PHE A 273 -8.59 13.05 7.52
N ARG A 274 -9.26 13.79 6.64
CA ARG A 274 -10.26 14.80 6.97
C ARG A 274 -11.48 14.55 6.10
N GLY A 275 -12.67 14.61 6.68
CA GLY A 275 -13.90 14.39 5.95
C GLY A 275 -15.11 15.00 6.65
N THR A 276 -16.28 14.60 6.19
CA THR A 276 -17.56 15.05 6.74
C THR A 276 -18.43 13.84 7.07
N LEU A 277 -18.97 13.82 8.28
CA LEU A 277 -20.05 12.92 8.69
C LEU A 277 -21.39 13.52 8.32
N ASN A 278 -22.28 12.74 7.70
CA ASN A 278 -23.62 13.20 7.35
C ASN A 278 -24.69 12.09 7.50
N SER A 279 -25.97 12.48 7.58
CA SER A 279 -27.13 11.58 7.74
C SER A 279 -27.65 10.96 6.43
N ILE A 280 -27.14 11.41 5.28
CA ILE A 280 -27.66 11.02 3.95
C ILE A 280 -26.93 9.80 3.40
N GLU A 281 -25.60 9.81 3.50
CA GLU A 281 -24.72 8.78 2.98
C GLU A 281 -24.19 7.88 4.10
N LYS A 282 -23.66 6.72 3.72
CA LYS A 282 -22.91 5.89 4.68
C LYS A 282 -21.62 6.59 5.06
N ASN A 283 -21.31 6.62 6.35
CA ASN A 283 -20.08 7.20 6.88
C ASN A 283 -18.89 6.22 6.74
N GLU A 284 -18.62 5.81 5.50
CA GLU A 284 -17.54 4.92 5.08
C GLU A 284 -16.43 5.71 4.39
N PHE A 285 -15.21 5.66 4.92
CA PHE A 285 -14.11 6.50 4.47
C PHE A 285 -12.87 5.68 4.13
N ASN A 286 -12.38 5.84 2.90
CA ASN A 286 -11.09 5.29 2.44
C ASN A 286 -10.00 6.35 2.56
N PHE A 287 -8.80 5.93 2.98
CA PHE A 287 -7.62 6.80 3.08
C PHE A 287 -6.33 6.03 2.76
N ASN A 288 -5.22 6.78 2.62
CA ASN A 288 -3.90 6.19 2.38
C ASN A 288 -3.53 5.20 3.48
N SER A 289 -2.97 4.05 3.09
CA SER A 289 -2.67 3.01 4.06
C SER A 289 -1.53 3.42 5.00
N VAL A 290 -1.75 3.27 6.30
CA VAL A 290 -0.72 3.50 7.34
C VAL A 290 -0.73 2.35 8.34
N MET A 291 0.45 2.05 8.89
CA MET A 291 0.56 1.13 10.01
C MET A 291 0.13 1.83 11.30
N ALA A 292 -0.90 1.31 11.96
CA ALA A 292 -1.42 1.91 13.18
C ALA A 292 -1.83 0.86 14.21
N LYS A 293 -1.71 1.24 15.48
CA LYS A 293 -2.30 0.53 16.62
C LYS A 293 -3.32 1.40 17.35
N ASN A 294 -3.07 2.70 17.47
CA ASN A 294 -3.97 3.64 18.13
C ASN A 294 -4.45 4.70 17.13
N LEU A 295 -5.76 4.94 17.13
CA LEU A 295 -6.43 5.95 16.33
C LEU A 295 -7.15 6.94 17.21
N ARG A 296 -7.25 8.17 16.72
CA ARG A 296 -8.05 9.22 17.33
C ARG A 296 -8.91 9.87 16.27
N ILE A 297 -10.22 9.86 16.48
CA ILE A 297 -11.18 10.57 15.64
C ILE A 297 -11.62 11.81 16.40
N ILE A 298 -11.56 12.97 15.75
CA ILE A 298 -11.98 14.25 16.32
C ILE A 298 -13.15 14.76 15.47
N ILE A 299 -14.31 14.90 16.07
CA ILE A 299 -15.54 15.40 15.43
C ILE A 299 -15.80 16.80 15.97
N ASP A 300 -15.97 17.77 15.07
CA ASP A 300 -16.27 19.15 15.42
C ASP A 300 -17.78 19.32 15.65
N ASP A 301 -18.20 19.26 16.92
CA ASP A 301 -19.62 19.35 17.28
C ASP A 301 -20.18 20.77 17.11
N HIS A 302 -19.32 21.78 17.23
CA HIS A 302 -19.74 23.18 17.37
C HIS A 302 -20.76 23.30 18.52
N ASP A 303 -21.90 23.96 18.30
CA ASP A 303 -22.94 24.11 19.31
C ASP A 303 -23.89 22.91 19.42
N ASN A 304 -23.66 21.84 18.65
CA ASN A 304 -24.54 20.68 18.62
C ASN A 304 -24.24 19.67 19.74
N GLN A 305 -25.23 18.83 20.05
CA GLN A 305 -25.05 17.65 20.91
C GLN A 305 -24.13 16.60 20.25
N PRO A 306 -23.31 15.84 20.99
CA PRO A 306 -22.50 14.76 20.42
C PRO A 306 -23.31 13.76 19.59
N LEU A 307 -22.72 13.23 18.51
CA LEU A 307 -23.32 12.14 17.73
C LEU A 307 -23.30 10.83 18.51
N ASN A 308 -24.31 9.98 18.30
CA ASN A 308 -24.39 8.66 18.93
C ASN A 308 -23.68 7.63 18.04
N ILE A 309 -22.43 7.31 18.35
CA ILE A 309 -21.65 6.32 17.60
C ILE A 309 -21.88 4.95 18.25
N THR A 310 -22.60 4.06 17.57
CA THR A 310 -22.96 2.74 18.12
C THR A 310 -21.96 1.66 17.76
N ASN A 311 -21.33 1.78 16.60
CA ASN A 311 -20.37 0.80 16.11
C ASN A 311 -19.32 1.47 15.22
N MET A 312 -18.13 0.87 15.22
CA MET A 312 -16.97 1.36 14.49
C MET A 312 -16.26 0.17 13.87
N SER A 313 -15.90 0.26 12.60
CA SER A 313 -15.07 -0.73 11.97
C SER A 313 -13.88 -0.10 11.27
N VAL A 314 -12.72 -0.71 11.47
CA VAL A 314 -11.45 -0.32 10.86
C VAL A 314 -10.96 -1.51 10.07
N LYS A 315 -10.50 -1.29 8.84
CA LYS A 315 -9.93 -2.35 8.01
C LYS A 315 -8.79 -1.82 7.16
N GLY A 316 -7.94 -2.73 6.70
CA GLY A 316 -6.82 -2.41 5.81
C GLY A 316 -6.66 -3.45 4.73
N TYR A 317 -5.99 -3.09 3.64
CA TYR A 317 -5.80 -3.99 2.51
C TYR A 317 -5.02 -5.25 2.92
N LYS A 318 -5.38 -6.39 2.33
CA LYS A 318 -4.56 -7.61 2.41
C LYS A 318 -3.24 -7.41 1.65
N HIS A 319 -2.15 -7.85 2.26
CA HIS A 319 -0.82 -7.84 1.66
C HIS A 319 -0.41 -9.27 1.32
N TYR A 320 0.05 -9.46 0.08
CA TYR A 320 0.61 -10.74 -0.37
C TYR A 320 2.03 -10.54 -0.88
N LEU A 321 2.89 -11.53 -0.67
CA LEU A 321 4.17 -11.61 -1.37
C LEU A 321 4.04 -12.59 -2.52
N LYS A 322 4.41 -12.17 -3.73
CA LYS A 322 4.61 -13.08 -4.86
C LYS A 322 6.08 -13.48 -4.89
N ALA A 323 6.40 -14.64 -4.34
CA ALA A 323 7.77 -15.10 -4.14
C ALA A 323 8.19 -16.12 -5.20
N ARG A 324 9.46 -16.08 -5.58
CA ARG A 324 10.08 -17.04 -6.51
C ARG A 324 11.05 -17.94 -5.75
N PHE A 325 10.78 -19.24 -5.76
CA PHE A 325 11.61 -20.26 -5.13
C PHE A 325 12.36 -21.03 -6.23
N THR A 326 13.69 -21.08 -6.16
CA THR A 326 14.52 -21.74 -7.19
C THR A 326 15.09 -23.08 -6.74
N ASP A 327 15.36 -23.21 -5.44
CA ASP A 327 16.03 -24.38 -4.88
C ASP A 327 15.13 -25.08 -3.86
N LYS A 328 15.28 -26.40 -3.71
CA LYS A 328 14.61 -27.15 -2.64
C LYS A 328 15.37 -26.93 -1.32
N ARG A 329 14.84 -26.05 -0.47
CA ARG A 329 15.41 -25.61 0.81
C ARG A 329 14.29 -25.35 1.81
N ASP A 330 14.66 -25.21 3.08
CA ASP A 330 13.72 -24.81 4.12
C ASP A 330 13.64 -23.28 4.12
N TYR A 331 12.50 -22.75 3.68
CA TYR A 331 12.32 -21.30 3.54
C TYR A 331 11.65 -20.70 4.77
N PHE A 332 12.11 -19.51 5.14
CA PHE A 332 11.59 -18.74 6.26
C PHE A 332 11.30 -17.31 5.83
N LEU A 333 10.14 -16.79 6.25
CA LEU A 333 9.87 -15.37 6.28
C LEU A 333 10.57 -14.79 7.52
N VAL A 334 11.39 -13.75 7.36
CA VAL A 334 12.06 -13.08 8.49
C VAL A 334 11.77 -11.58 8.48
N TYR A 335 11.67 -10.99 9.66
CA TYR A 335 11.34 -9.57 9.85
C TYR A 335 11.79 -9.02 11.21
N GLY A 336 11.63 -7.71 11.42
CA GLY A 336 12.03 -7.03 12.66
C GLY A 336 13.48 -6.56 12.66
N ASN A 337 14.00 -6.16 11.50
CA ASN A 337 15.29 -5.49 11.38
C ASN A 337 15.08 -4.01 11.01
N ILE A 338 15.09 -3.12 12.01
CA ILE A 338 14.84 -1.68 11.82
C ILE A 338 15.82 -0.99 10.85
N ASN A 339 17.01 -1.56 10.65
CA ASN A 339 18.04 -1.00 9.78
C ASN A 339 18.02 -1.61 8.36
N ALA A 340 17.07 -2.49 8.07
CA ALA A 340 16.99 -3.14 6.77
C ALA A 340 16.46 -2.19 5.69
N GLU A 341 17.19 -2.10 4.59
CA GLU A 341 16.78 -1.36 3.39
C GLU A 341 15.71 -2.14 2.60
N THR A 342 14.96 -1.43 1.75
CA THR A 342 13.98 -2.07 0.86
C THR A 342 14.70 -2.96 -0.14
N PRO A 343 14.30 -4.23 -0.33
CA PRO A 343 14.98 -5.10 -1.27
C PRO A 343 14.72 -4.66 -2.71
N ASN A 344 15.75 -4.72 -3.56
CA ASN A 344 15.68 -4.40 -4.97
C ASN A 344 15.95 -5.66 -5.81
N TYR A 345 14.91 -6.26 -6.35
CA TYR A 345 15.00 -7.49 -7.15
C TYR A 345 14.67 -7.24 -8.62
N ASP A 346 15.36 -7.92 -9.53
CA ASP A 346 15.09 -7.86 -10.98
C ASP A 346 13.64 -8.21 -11.35
N ILE A 347 12.96 -9.03 -10.53
CA ILE A 347 11.59 -9.48 -10.79
C ILE A 347 10.57 -8.33 -10.80
N VAL A 348 10.93 -7.16 -10.28
CA VAL A 348 10.14 -5.91 -10.40
C VAL A 348 9.96 -5.53 -11.86
N HIS A 349 11.01 -5.71 -12.68
CA HIS A 349 11.02 -5.37 -14.10
C HIS A 349 10.38 -6.46 -14.98
N THR A 350 10.25 -7.70 -14.49
CA THR A 350 9.66 -8.83 -15.23
C THR A 350 8.28 -9.23 -14.72
N SER A 351 7.54 -8.31 -14.10
CA SER A 351 6.23 -8.59 -13.49
C SER A 351 5.20 -9.18 -14.44
N LYS A 352 5.27 -8.89 -15.75
CA LYS A 352 4.41 -9.47 -16.79
C LYS A 352 4.61 -10.98 -17.00
N SER A 353 5.78 -11.51 -16.62
CA SER A 353 6.13 -12.93 -16.78
C SER A 353 5.72 -13.79 -15.58
N ILE A 354 5.23 -13.16 -14.51
CA ILE A 354 4.75 -13.87 -13.32
C ILE A 354 3.34 -14.41 -13.61
N PRO A 355 3.07 -15.70 -13.33
CA PRO A 355 1.73 -16.27 -13.49
C PRO A 355 0.65 -15.45 -12.78
N THR A 356 -0.53 -15.36 -13.41
CA THR A 356 -1.67 -14.60 -12.87
C THR A 356 -2.33 -15.33 -11.70
N SER A 357 -2.40 -16.66 -11.78
CA SER A 357 -2.81 -17.55 -10.69
C SER A 357 -1.59 -18.14 -10.00
N LEU A 358 -1.55 -18.09 -8.67
CA LEU A 358 -0.45 -18.59 -7.86
C LEU A 358 -1.00 -19.47 -6.74
N ILE A 359 -0.37 -20.62 -6.52
CA ILE A 359 -0.67 -21.48 -5.38
C ILE A 359 -0.24 -20.77 -4.10
N ARG A 360 -1.07 -20.85 -3.06
CA ARG A 360 -0.77 -20.26 -1.76
C ARG A 360 0.15 -21.17 -0.95
N VAL A 361 1.09 -20.55 -0.26
CA VAL A 361 1.95 -21.17 0.75
C VAL A 361 1.52 -20.72 2.14
N ASP A 362 1.78 -21.56 3.13
CA ASP A 362 1.37 -21.33 4.51
C ASP A 362 2.54 -20.84 5.35
N LEU A 363 2.22 -20.09 6.41
CA LEU A 363 3.18 -19.64 7.41
C LEU A 363 3.01 -20.44 8.69
N GLY A 364 4.13 -20.99 9.17
CA GLY A 364 4.24 -21.58 10.49
C GLY A 364 4.14 -20.55 11.62
N PRO A 365 4.28 -21.01 12.88
CA PRO A 365 4.27 -20.15 14.04
C PRO A 365 5.45 -19.17 14.03
N GLU A 366 5.27 -18.05 14.73
CA GLU A 366 6.33 -17.06 14.99
C GLU A 366 7.38 -17.64 15.94
N ILE A 367 8.65 -17.48 15.56
CA ILE A 367 9.80 -17.92 16.34
C ILE A 367 10.77 -16.76 16.46
N HIS A 368 11.08 -16.38 17.70
CA HIS A 368 12.07 -15.36 18.00
C HIS A 368 13.48 -15.82 17.59
N ILE A 369 14.25 -14.94 16.94
CA ILE A 369 15.63 -15.18 16.56
C ILE A 369 16.52 -14.65 17.71
N PRO A 370 17.27 -15.53 18.41
CA PRO A 370 18.18 -15.08 19.45
C PRO A 370 19.26 -14.16 18.85
N LYS A 371 19.31 -12.91 19.30
CA LYS A 371 20.41 -12.00 18.97
C LYS A 371 21.63 -12.45 19.76
N ASN A 372 22.63 -13.00 19.08
CA ASN A 372 23.95 -13.21 19.69
C ASN A 372 24.46 -11.83 20.10
N GLY A 373 24.33 -11.51 21.38
CA GLY A 373 24.76 -10.23 21.93
C GLY A 373 26.22 -10.01 21.56
N LYS A 374 26.48 -9.03 20.69
CA LYS A 374 27.75 -8.33 20.82
C LYS A 374 27.68 -7.74 22.21
N GLU A 375 28.46 -8.26 23.15
CA GLU A 375 28.64 -7.61 24.45
C GLU A 375 28.80 -6.12 24.18
N GLN A 376 27.88 -5.30 24.70
CA GLN A 376 28.06 -3.87 24.69
C GLN A 376 29.37 -3.65 25.42
N ILE A 377 30.44 -3.34 24.68
CA ILE A 377 31.68 -2.89 25.27
C ILE A 377 31.29 -1.61 26.00
N ALA A 378 31.19 -1.71 27.33
CA ALA A 378 30.77 -0.61 28.18
C ALA A 378 31.60 0.64 27.81
N PRO A 379 30.98 1.82 27.66
CA PRO A 379 31.70 3.03 27.32
C PRO A 379 32.86 3.24 28.29
N LEU A 380 34.01 3.74 27.81
CA LEU A 380 35.24 3.86 28.62
C LEU A 380 35.04 4.57 29.97
N PHE A 381 34.05 5.46 30.07
CA PHE A 381 33.68 6.18 31.29
C PHE A 381 33.00 5.30 32.36
N GLU A 382 32.40 4.16 32.00
CA GLU A 382 31.90 3.15 32.94
C GLU A 382 33.02 2.26 33.50
N ASN A 383 34.19 2.24 32.85
CA ASN A 383 35.34 1.48 33.33
C ASN A 383 36.01 2.22 34.51
N LYS A 384 35.81 1.69 35.72
CA LYS A 384 36.40 2.24 36.96
C LYS A 384 37.92 2.43 36.87
N ILE A 385 38.67 1.50 36.25
CA ILE A 385 40.13 1.58 36.13
C ILE A 385 40.54 2.75 35.22
N TRP A 386 39.78 2.99 34.15
CA TRP A 386 39.99 4.11 33.26
C TRP A 386 39.73 5.45 33.98
N LEU A 387 38.65 5.54 34.77
CA LEU A 387 38.33 6.73 35.56
C LEU A 387 39.43 7.05 36.59
N TRP A 388 39.92 6.04 37.32
CA TRP A 388 41.03 6.18 38.26
C TRP A 388 42.34 6.59 37.59
N SER A 389 42.61 6.08 36.38
CA SER A 389 43.78 6.46 35.59
C SER A 389 43.72 7.93 35.18
N VAL A 390 42.55 8.41 34.73
CA VAL A 390 42.33 9.83 34.41
C VAL A 390 42.47 10.70 35.67
N MET A 391 41.90 10.29 36.81
CA MET A 391 42.07 11.00 38.09
C MET A 391 43.53 11.10 38.50
N ALA A 392 44.30 10.01 38.39
CA ALA A 392 45.72 10.02 38.73
C ALA A 392 46.52 10.99 37.83
N ILE A 393 46.22 11.03 36.53
CA ILE A 393 46.83 11.98 35.59
C ILE A 393 46.46 13.42 35.97
N VAL A 394 45.19 13.71 36.27
CA VAL A 394 44.75 15.05 36.69
C VAL A 394 45.46 15.48 37.98
N ILE A 395 45.56 14.59 38.97
CA ILE A 395 46.26 14.86 40.24
C ILE A 395 47.76 15.12 39.98
N LEU A 396 48.41 14.35 39.11
CA LEU A 396 49.81 14.57 38.74
C LEU A 396 50.03 15.90 38.02
N VAL A 397 49.13 16.27 37.11
CA VAL A 397 49.20 17.56 36.40
C VAL A 397 49.01 18.71 37.38
N ILE A 398 47.99 18.65 38.24
CA ILE A 398 47.75 19.69 39.26
C ILE A 398 48.93 19.77 40.23
N GLY A 399 49.40 18.64 40.75
CA GLY A 399 50.57 18.56 41.63
C GLY A 399 51.85 19.11 41.00
N GLY A 400 52.08 18.81 39.72
CA GLY A 400 53.20 19.36 38.96
C GLY A 400 53.10 20.87 38.77
N PHE A 401 51.90 21.40 38.51
CA PHE A 401 51.67 22.84 38.39
C PHE A 401 51.83 23.56 39.74
N THR A 402 51.34 23.01 40.85
CA THR A 402 51.54 23.60 42.19
C THR A 402 53.01 23.62 42.58
N LEU A 403 53.77 22.54 42.34
CA LEU A 403 55.21 22.51 42.59
C LEU A 403 55.97 23.54 41.74
N LYS A 404 55.58 23.69 40.46
CA LYS A 404 56.17 24.69 39.55
C LYS A 404 55.80 26.13 39.93
N MET A 405 54.63 26.37 40.52
CA MET A 405 54.24 27.69 41.03
C MET A 405 54.94 28.02 42.35
N MET A 406 55.22 27.02 43.19
CA MET A 406 55.99 27.21 44.42
C MET A 406 57.48 27.45 44.16
N SER A 407 58.08 26.78 43.17
CA SER A 407 59.49 27.00 42.80
C SER A 407 59.76 28.32 42.08
N LYS A 408 58.70 29.06 41.69
CA LYS A 408 58.80 30.39 41.08
C LYS A 408 58.69 31.55 42.07
N LYS A 409 58.64 31.26 43.37
CA LYS A 409 58.53 32.28 44.44
C LYS A 409 59.86 32.62 45.12
N GLU A 410 60.96 31.99 44.69
CA GLU A 410 62.33 32.35 45.04
C GLU A 410 63.09 32.76 43.76
N SER A 411 62.85 33.99 43.31
CA SER A 411 63.78 34.76 42.48
C SER A 411 63.58 36.24 42.73
#